data_AF-A0A202DDN8-F1
#
_entry.id   AF-A0A202DDN8-F1
#
_cell.length_a   1.000
_cell.length_b   1.000
_cell.length_c   1.000
_cell.angle_alpha   90.00
_cell.angle_beta   90.00
_cell.angle_gamma   90.00
#
_symmetry.space_group_name_H-M   'P 1'
#
loop_
_entity.id
_entity.type
_entity.pdbx_description
1 polymer ?
#
loop_
_entity_poly.entity_id
_entity_poly.type
_entity_poly.pdbx_seq_one_letter_code
_entity_poly.pdbx_strand_id
1 'polypeptide(L)'
;MDEEKKARAKKNWEAEQRHERHSKIVRWSFGLPLLFLGFYVLVIGPYLMCLGAILIAPEIAGFFANKFVNLIWPHVRSDPKPMYSIAESLVAKGDYEKAEQEYEKIIEEFPNEAKPHIDMINIASTRLHDSELALKLYQRGMTMLIDPKEKSKLAEMYRALSSRIKTEESERRQPIARTRRVNMNHDAGEDNVG
;
A
#
# COMPACT_ATOMS: atom_id res chain seq x y z
N MET A 1 2.58 -72.96 68.57
CA MET A 1 3.57 -72.90 67.46
C MET A 1 2.93 -72.66 66.09
N ASP A 2 1.67 -73.04 65.87
CA ASP A 2 1.01 -72.89 64.56
C ASP A 2 0.45 -71.49 64.27
N GLU A 3 0.02 -70.76 65.30
CA GLU A 3 -0.50 -69.38 65.19
C GLU A 3 0.56 -68.40 64.64
N GLU A 4 1.80 -68.46 65.15
CA GLU A 4 2.88 -67.58 64.70
C GLU A 4 3.28 -67.81 63.24
N LYS A 5 3.25 -69.06 62.78
CA LYS A 5 3.55 -69.39 61.39
C LYS A 5 2.50 -68.83 60.44
N LYS A 6 1.22 -68.89 60.82
CA LYS A 6 0.12 -68.29 60.03
C LYS A 6 0.22 -66.77 59.99
N ALA A 7 0.54 -66.13 61.10
CA ALA A 7 0.72 -64.67 61.16
C ALA A 7 1.89 -64.19 60.28
N ARG A 8 3.02 -64.92 60.28
CA ARG A 8 4.17 -64.62 59.42
C ARG A 8 3.85 -64.85 57.94
N ALA A 9 3.16 -65.93 57.60
CA ALA A 9 2.74 -66.21 56.22
C ALA A 9 1.79 -65.12 55.68
N LYS A 10 0.83 -64.67 56.49
CA LYS A 10 -0.09 -63.59 56.13
C LYS A 10 0.64 -62.27 55.91
N LYS A 11 1.59 -61.91 56.79
CA LYS A 11 2.39 -60.68 56.66
C LYS A 11 3.26 -60.70 55.40
N ASN A 12 3.85 -61.84 55.05
CA ASN A 12 4.64 -61.99 53.84
C ASN A 12 3.75 -61.89 52.58
N TRP A 13 2.59 -62.56 52.57
CA TRP A 13 1.63 -62.47 51.48
C TRP A 13 1.11 -61.04 51.25
N GLU A 14 0.85 -60.30 52.34
CA GLU A 14 0.42 -58.89 52.26
C GLU A 14 1.55 -57.97 51.76
N ALA A 15 2.81 -58.23 52.13
CA ALA A 15 3.96 -57.47 51.63
C ALA A 15 4.18 -57.69 50.13
N GLU A 16 4.05 -58.94 49.67
CA GLU A 16 4.20 -59.33 48.26
C GLU A 16 3.10 -58.72 47.37
N GLN A 17 1.85 -58.75 47.84
CA GLN A 17 0.72 -58.07 47.18
C GLN A 17 0.86 -56.55 47.11
N ARG A 18 1.57 -55.95 48.07
CA ARG A 18 1.83 -54.51 48.07
C ARG A 18 2.89 -54.15 47.01
N HIS A 19 3.94 -54.96 46.87
CA HIS A 19 4.94 -54.78 45.83
C HIS A 19 4.38 -54.97 44.42
N GLU A 20 3.53 -55.98 44.20
CA GLU A 20 2.90 -56.20 42.89
C GLU A 20 1.93 -55.08 42.46
N ARG A 21 1.17 -54.52 43.41
CA ARG A 21 0.24 -53.42 43.08
C ARG A 21 0.99 -52.15 42.72
N HIS A 22 2.05 -51.81 43.45
CA HIS A 22 2.85 -50.64 43.16
C HIS A 22 3.57 -50.73 41.80
N SER A 23 4.08 -51.91 41.43
CA SER A 23 4.75 -52.07 40.13
C SER A 23 3.79 -51.96 38.94
N LYS A 24 2.56 -52.48 39.06
CA LYS A 24 1.53 -52.36 38.01
C LYS A 24 1.07 -50.91 37.84
N ILE A 25 0.87 -50.15 38.91
CA ILE A 25 0.41 -48.75 38.83
C ILE A 25 1.49 -47.85 38.19
N VAL A 26 2.75 -48.00 38.59
CA VAL A 26 3.86 -47.20 38.02
C VAL A 26 4.04 -47.50 36.52
N ARG A 27 3.87 -48.77 36.10
CA ARG A 27 4.01 -49.17 34.70
C ARG A 27 2.92 -48.59 33.80
N TRP A 28 1.71 -48.39 34.31
CA TRP A 28 0.60 -47.80 33.57
C TRP A 28 0.63 -46.26 33.55
N SER A 29 1.13 -45.61 34.62
CA SER A 29 1.21 -44.14 34.69
C SER A 29 2.15 -43.52 33.66
N PHE A 30 3.22 -44.22 33.25
CA PHE A 30 4.17 -43.71 32.26
C PHE A 30 3.91 -44.20 30.83
N GLY A 31 3.38 -45.42 30.64
CA GLY A 31 3.19 -46.00 29.31
C GLY A 31 1.99 -45.47 28.53
N LEU A 32 0.87 -45.22 29.22
CA LEU A 32 -0.38 -44.77 28.59
C LEU A 32 -0.27 -43.35 27.97
N PRO A 33 0.27 -42.32 28.65
CA PRO A 33 0.38 -40.98 28.06
C PRO A 33 1.37 -40.91 26.88
N LEU A 34 2.39 -41.78 26.84
CA LEU A 34 3.35 -41.86 25.73
C LEU A 34 2.70 -42.36 24.44
N LEU A 35 1.75 -43.29 24.54
CA LEU A 35 0.98 -43.77 23.38
C LEU A 35 0.03 -42.70 22.84
N PHE A 36 -0.63 -41.94 23.71
CA PHE A 36 -1.47 -40.81 23.30
C PHE A 36 -0.66 -39.66 22.68
N LEU A 37 0.54 -39.39 23.22
CA LEU A 37 1.45 -38.41 22.64
C LEU A 37 1.91 -38.82 21.23
N GLY A 38 2.24 -40.09 21.03
CA GLY A 38 2.60 -40.64 19.72
C GLY A 38 1.46 -40.50 18.69
N PHE A 39 0.22 -40.80 19.09
CA PHE A 39 -0.95 -40.62 18.23
C PHE A 39 -1.19 -39.15 17.84
N TYR A 40 -1.00 -38.22 18.79
CA TYR A 40 -1.14 -36.79 18.55
C TYR A 40 -0.12 -36.27 17.54
N VAL A 41 1.14 -36.69 17.66
CA VAL A 41 2.21 -36.30 16.71
C VAL A 41 1.96 -36.89 15.31
N LEU A 42 1.49 -38.13 15.23
CA LEU A 42 1.36 -38.85 13.97
C LEU A 42 0.10 -38.45 13.17
N VAL A 43 -0.98 -38.06 13.85
CA VAL A 43 -2.25 -37.72 13.20
C VAL A 43 -2.52 -36.22 13.18
N ILE A 44 -2.32 -35.53 14.31
CA ILE A 44 -2.68 -34.10 14.44
C ILE A 44 -1.52 -33.21 13.99
N GLY A 45 -0.27 -33.61 14.24
CA GLY A 45 0.93 -32.93 13.78
C GLY A 45 0.93 -32.58 12.28
N PRO A 46 0.78 -33.55 11.36
CA PRO A 46 0.75 -33.26 9.93
C PRO A 46 -0.45 -32.39 9.54
N TYR A 47 -1.60 -32.56 10.20
CA TYR A 47 -2.79 -31.76 9.92
C TYR A 47 -2.60 -30.29 10.29
N LEU A 48 -1.98 -30.03 11.45
CA LEU A 48 -1.62 -28.68 11.90
C LEU A 48 -0.57 -28.06 10.98
N MET A 49 0.39 -28.85 10.52
CA MET A 49 1.44 -28.40 9.60
C MET A 49 0.87 -28.04 8.22
N CYS A 50 -0.05 -28.84 7.69
CA CYS A 50 -0.77 -28.53 6.45
C CYS A 50 -1.64 -27.28 6.58
N LEU A 51 -2.39 -27.13 7.70
CA LEU A 51 -3.20 -25.94 7.96
C LEU A 51 -2.34 -24.67 8.06
N GLY A 52 -1.22 -24.75 8.78
CA GLY A 52 -0.26 -23.65 8.86
C GLY A 52 0.34 -23.33 7.49
N ALA A 53 0.70 -24.34 6.71
CA ALA A 53 1.21 -24.16 5.36
C ALA A 53 0.19 -23.46 4.45
N ILE A 54 -1.10 -23.80 4.50
CA ILE A 54 -2.14 -23.16 3.68
C ILE A 54 -2.32 -21.68 4.05
N LEU A 55 -2.29 -21.35 5.34
CA LEU A 55 -2.42 -19.97 5.82
C LEU A 55 -1.22 -19.10 5.45
N ILE A 56 -0.03 -19.67 5.54
CA ILE A 56 1.23 -18.94 5.35
C ILE A 56 1.68 -18.94 3.88
N ALA A 57 1.26 -19.94 3.09
CA ALA A 57 1.60 -20.08 1.67
C ALA A 57 1.37 -18.81 0.85
N PRO A 58 0.22 -18.12 0.88
CA PRO A 58 0.03 -16.93 0.04
C PRO A 58 1.01 -15.79 0.37
N GLU A 59 1.34 -15.59 1.65
CA GLU A 59 2.28 -14.55 2.10
C GLU A 59 3.73 -14.88 1.73
N ILE A 60 4.17 -16.11 2.01
CA ILE A 60 5.54 -16.54 1.72
C ILE A 60 5.75 -16.70 0.20
N ALA A 61 4.76 -17.24 -0.52
CA ALA A 61 4.85 -17.38 -1.96
C ALA A 61 4.97 -16.02 -2.64
N GLY A 62 4.22 -15.00 -2.21
CA GLY A 62 4.34 -13.65 -2.76
C GLY A 62 5.73 -13.05 -2.56
N PHE A 63 6.31 -13.20 -1.37
CA PHE A 63 7.65 -12.69 -1.06
C PHE A 63 8.77 -13.38 -1.85
N PHE A 64 8.73 -14.72 -1.92
CA PHE A 64 9.73 -15.47 -2.66
C PHE A 64 9.54 -15.37 -4.17
N ALA A 65 8.31 -15.43 -4.68
CA ALA A 65 8.05 -15.29 -6.12
C ALA A 65 8.53 -13.93 -6.63
N ASN A 66 8.23 -12.83 -5.95
CA ASN A 66 8.65 -11.50 -6.40
C ASN A 66 10.18 -11.35 -6.43
N LYS A 67 10.91 -11.93 -5.47
CA LYS A 67 12.38 -11.89 -5.48
C LYS A 67 13.01 -12.87 -6.48
N PHE A 68 12.46 -14.09 -6.59
CA PHE A 68 13.03 -15.12 -7.47
C PHE A 68 12.73 -14.87 -8.94
N VAL A 69 11.52 -14.38 -9.27
CA VAL A 69 11.16 -13.99 -10.63
C VAL A 69 12.10 -12.88 -11.11
N ASN A 70 12.36 -11.87 -10.27
CA ASN A 70 13.26 -10.76 -10.57
C ASN A 70 14.74 -11.19 -10.71
N LEU A 71 15.12 -12.33 -10.14
CA LEU A 71 16.48 -12.89 -10.21
C LEU A 71 16.69 -13.78 -11.43
N ILE A 72 15.69 -14.59 -11.83
CA ILE A 72 15.81 -15.55 -12.94
C ILE A 72 15.47 -14.93 -14.29
N TRP A 73 14.47 -14.04 -14.34
CA TRP A 73 14.22 -13.21 -15.52
C TRP A 73 14.20 -11.76 -15.07
N PRO A 74 15.18 -10.92 -15.47
CA PRO A 74 14.95 -9.49 -15.51
C PRO A 74 13.88 -9.27 -16.59
N HIS A 75 12.61 -9.46 -16.20
CA HIS A 75 11.46 -9.28 -17.05
C HIS A 75 11.58 -7.88 -17.63
N VAL A 76 11.61 -7.78 -18.96
CA VAL A 76 11.37 -6.52 -19.66
C VAL A 76 10.11 -5.97 -19.04
N ARG A 77 10.24 -4.93 -18.22
CA ARG A 77 9.12 -4.28 -17.56
C ARG A 77 8.18 -3.79 -18.64
N SER A 78 7.19 -4.59 -19.00
CA SER A 78 5.89 -4.06 -19.37
C SER A 78 5.27 -3.56 -18.08
N ASP A 79 5.86 -2.52 -17.49
CA ASP A 79 5.22 -1.76 -16.43
C ASP A 79 3.85 -1.39 -17.02
N PRO A 80 2.74 -1.85 -16.43
CA PRO A 80 1.42 -1.48 -16.93
C PRO A 80 1.41 0.04 -17.01
N LYS A 81 1.34 0.60 -18.21
CA LYS A 81 1.41 2.05 -18.34
C LYS A 81 0.09 2.60 -17.83
N PRO A 82 0.10 3.60 -16.94
CA PRO A 82 -1.14 4.17 -16.46
C PRO A 82 -1.93 4.73 -17.63
N MET A 83 -3.21 4.36 -17.67
CA MET A 83 -4.11 4.70 -18.76
C MET A 83 -4.78 6.03 -18.48
N TYR A 84 -4.12 7.11 -18.89
CA TYR A 84 -4.58 8.49 -18.67
C TYR A 84 -5.82 8.90 -19.48
N SER A 85 -6.15 8.15 -20.53
CA SER A 85 -7.17 8.53 -21.51
C SER A 85 -8.55 8.78 -20.90
N ILE A 86 -8.90 8.06 -19.82
CA ILE A 86 -10.20 8.23 -19.15
C ILE A 86 -10.23 9.56 -18.40
N ALA A 87 -9.23 9.82 -17.57
CA ALA A 87 -9.11 11.07 -16.82
C ALA A 87 -9.03 12.27 -17.78
N GLU A 88 -8.20 12.20 -18.82
CA GLU A 88 -8.08 13.25 -19.84
C GLU A 88 -9.41 13.50 -20.58
N SER A 89 -10.17 12.44 -20.88
CA SER A 89 -11.51 12.57 -21.48
C SER A 89 -12.51 13.27 -20.56
N LEU A 90 -12.46 12.99 -19.25
CA LEU A 90 -13.31 13.65 -18.26
C LEU A 90 -12.95 15.13 -18.12
N VAL A 91 -11.66 15.47 -18.11
CA VAL A 91 -11.19 16.86 -18.14
C VAL A 91 -11.69 17.58 -19.38
N ALA A 92 -11.63 16.95 -20.55
CA ALA A 92 -12.12 17.53 -21.80
C ALA A 92 -13.63 17.76 -21.80
N LYS A 93 -14.39 16.93 -21.06
CA LYS A 93 -15.84 17.10 -20.85
C LYS A 93 -16.18 18.15 -19.79
N GLY A 94 -15.19 18.62 -19.01
CA GLY A 94 -15.40 19.55 -17.89
C GLY A 94 -15.79 18.88 -16.57
N ASP A 95 -15.81 17.54 -16.52
CA ASP A 95 -16.14 16.76 -15.32
C ASP A 95 -14.90 16.63 -14.41
N TYR A 96 -14.45 17.74 -13.82
CA TYR A 96 -13.19 17.78 -13.06
C TYR A 96 -13.19 16.90 -11.81
N GLU A 97 -14.33 16.78 -11.11
CA GLU A 97 -14.45 15.92 -9.92
C GLU A 97 -14.25 14.44 -10.25
N LYS A 98 -14.83 13.96 -11.35
CA LYS A 98 -14.63 12.58 -11.82
C LYS A 98 -13.22 12.38 -12.34
N ALA A 99 -12.65 13.39 -13.00
CA ALA A 99 -11.26 13.32 -13.45
C ALA A 99 -10.30 13.17 -12.27
N GLU A 100 -10.50 13.91 -11.18
CA GLU A 100 -9.75 13.77 -9.94
C GLU A 100 -9.84 12.35 -9.38
N GLN A 101 -11.04 11.76 -9.30
CA GLN A 101 -11.21 10.37 -8.86
C GLN A 101 -10.43 9.36 -9.72
N GLU A 102 -10.41 9.54 -11.04
CA GLU A 102 -9.62 8.68 -11.94
C GLU A 102 -8.11 8.89 -11.77
N TYR A 103 -7.65 10.12 -11.55
CA TYR A 103 -6.24 10.38 -11.21
C TYR A 103 -5.86 9.80 -9.85
N GLU A 104 -6.76 9.80 -8.86
CA GLU A 104 -6.51 9.18 -7.55
C GLU A 104 -6.33 7.67 -7.67
N LYS A 105 -7.13 6.98 -8.47
CA LYS A 105 -6.92 5.55 -8.78
C LYS A 105 -5.54 5.30 -9.40
N ILE A 106 -5.14 6.16 -10.34
CA ILE A 106 -3.80 6.07 -10.95
C ILE A 106 -2.70 6.27 -9.90
N ILE A 107 -2.87 7.17 -8.94
CA ILE A 107 -1.90 7.39 -7.86
C ILE A 107 -1.83 6.16 -6.94
N GLU A 108 -2.96 5.51 -6.66
CA GLU A 108 -2.99 4.27 -5.86
C GLU A 108 -2.26 3.11 -6.54
N GLU A 109 -2.44 2.97 -7.86
CA GLU A 109 -1.75 1.93 -8.65
C GLU A 109 -0.27 2.28 -8.92
N PHE A 110 0.05 3.57 -9.11
CA PHE A 110 1.36 4.09 -9.49
C PHE A 110 1.83 5.22 -8.56
N PRO A 111 2.15 4.92 -7.29
CA PRO A 111 2.47 5.95 -6.28
C PRO A 111 3.78 6.71 -6.54
N ASN A 112 4.60 6.22 -7.46
CA ASN A 112 5.88 6.84 -7.80
C ASN A 112 5.81 7.78 -9.01
N GLU A 113 4.64 8.02 -9.59
CA GLU A 113 4.54 8.84 -10.80
C GLU A 113 4.07 10.27 -10.51
N ALA A 114 4.84 11.29 -10.92
CA ALA A 114 4.43 12.68 -10.69
C ALA A 114 3.32 13.16 -11.64
N LYS A 115 3.11 12.48 -12.78
CA LYS A 115 2.21 12.96 -13.85
C LYS A 115 0.77 13.19 -13.37
N PRO A 116 0.10 12.26 -12.66
CA PRO A 116 -1.27 12.49 -12.16
C PRO A 116 -1.35 13.72 -11.26
N HIS A 117 -0.37 13.90 -10.36
CA HIS A 117 -0.29 15.08 -9.50
C HIS A 117 -0.14 16.38 -10.29
N ILE A 118 0.73 16.39 -11.32
CA ILE A 118 0.93 17.54 -12.20
C ILE A 118 -0.37 17.89 -12.93
N ASP A 119 -1.05 16.90 -13.48
CA ASP A 119 -2.27 17.11 -14.26
C ASP A 119 -3.41 17.65 -13.37
N MET A 120 -3.57 17.15 -12.15
CA MET A 120 -4.52 17.68 -11.16
C MET A 120 -4.22 19.14 -10.78
N ILE A 121 -2.95 19.48 -10.53
CA ILE A 121 -2.53 20.86 -10.24
C ILE A 121 -2.79 21.77 -11.44
N ASN A 122 -2.55 21.28 -12.65
CA ASN A 122 -2.79 22.03 -13.88
C ASN A 122 -4.28 22.32 -14.07
N ILE A 123 -5.16 21.34 -13.79
CA ILE A 123 -6.62 21.53 -13.81
C ILE A 123 -7.03 22.60 -12.77
N ALA A 124 -6.57 22.47 -11.53
CA ALA A 124 -6.87 23.45 -10.47
C ALA A 124 -6.42 24.87 -10.86
N SER A 125 -5.22 24.99 -11.43
CA SER A 125 -4.63 26.28 -11.81
C SER A 125 -5.29 26.92 -13.04
N THR A 126 -5.57 26.14 -14.08
CA THR A 126 -5.97 26.65 -15.40
C THR A 126 -7.46 26.61 -15.65
N ARG A 127 -8.15 25.59 -15.12
CA ARG A 127 -9.59 25.40 -15.35
C ARG A 127 -10.42 25.96 -14.22
N LEU A 128 -9.99 25.73 -12.98
CA LEU A 128 -10.68 26.22 -11.79
C LEU A 128 -10.19 27.61 -11.35
N HIS A 129 -9.02 28.05 -11.84
CA HIS A 129 -8.34 29.28 -11.40
C HIS A 129 -8.18 29.35 -9.88
N ASP A 130 -8.05 28.19 -9.23
CA ASP A 130 -7.92 28.06 -7.78
C ASP A 130 -6.47 27.77 -7.41
N SER A 131 -5.75 28.85 -7.13
CA SER A 131 -4.35 28.83 -6.72
C SER A 131 -4.13 28.12 -5.38
N GLU A 132 -5.10 28.19 -4.48
CA GLU A 132 -4.99 27.57 -3.16
C GLU A 132 -5.14 26.04 -3.27
N LEU A 133 -6.11 25.59 -4.06
CA LEU A 133 -6.28 24.18 -4.38
C LEU A 133 -5.03 23.61 -5.08
N ALA A 134 -4.48 24.34 -6.05
CA ALA A 134 -3.24 23.94 -6.73
C ALA A 134 -2.06 23.78 -5.75
N LEU A 135 -1.92 24.70 -4.78
CA LEU A 135 -0.88 24.61 -3.74
C LEU A 135 -1.10 23.40 -2.82
N LYS A 136 -2.34 23.12 -2.43
CA LYS A 136 -2.68 21.97 -1.59
C LYS A 136 -2.35 20.65 -2.29
N LEU A 137 -2.71 20.54 -3.58
CA LEU A 137 -2.39 19.37 -4.41
C LEU A 137 -0.89 19.19 -4.60
N TYR A 138 -0.15 20.28 -4.78
CA TYR A 138 1.32 20.26 -4.84
C TYR A 138 1.94 19.72 -3.55
N GLN A 139 1.50 20.21 -2.38
CA GLN A 139 1.98 19.73 -1.09
C GLN A 139 1.67 18.24 -0.89
N ARG A 140 0.46 17.80 -1.25
CA ARG A 140 0.07 16.38 -1.23
C ARG A 140 0.96 15.53 -2.15
N GLY A 141 1.26 15.98 -3.36
CA GLY A 141 2.17 15.25 -4.25
C GLY A 141 3.59 15.13 -3.71
N MET A 142 4.12 16.18 -3.06
CA MET A 142 5.45 16.15 -2.43
C MET A 142 5.59 15.13 -1.29
N THR A 143 4.50 14.90 -0.55
CA THR A 143 4.47 13.94 0.56
C THR A 143 4.25 12.51 0.07
N MET A 144 3.43 12.31 -0.97
CA MET A 144 3.12 10.98 -1.51
C MET A 144 4.24 10.39 -2.38
N LEU A 145 4.89 11.21 -3.20
CA LEU A 145 5.96 10.73 -4.06
C LEU A 145 7.15 10.23 -3.22
N ILE A 146 7.74 9.11 -3.60
CA ILE A 146 8.93 8.57 -2.95
C ILE A 146 10.19 8.98 -3.71
N ASP A 147 10.15 8.93 -5.06
CA ASP A 147 11.29 9.21 -5.91
C ASP A 147 11.67 10.72 -5.93
N PRO A 148 12.91 11.09 -5.55
CA PRO A 148 13.39 12.47 -5.59
C PRO A 148 13.37 13.11 -6.99
N LYS A 149 13.51 12.31 -8.05
CA LYS A 149 13.46 12.80 -9.43
C LYS A 149 12.05 13.27 -9.79
N GLU A 150 11.05 12.49 -9.44
CA GLU A 150 9.64 12.81 -9.68
C GLU A 150 9.18 13.98 -8.80
N LYS A 151 9.68 14.09 -7.56
CA LYS A 151 9.49 15.31 -6.76
C LYS A 151 10.05 16.55 -7.44
N SER A 152 11.26 16.45 -7.99
CA SER A 152 11.91 17.57 -8.67
C SER A 152 11.12 18.00 -9.91
N LYS A 153 10.61 17.04 -10.69
CA LYS A 153 9.73 17.27 -11.84
C LYS A 153 8.42 17.96 -11.43
N LEU A 154 7.77 17.48 -10.37
CA LEU A 154 6.56 18.10 -9.84
C LEU A 154 6.83 19.55 -9.37
N ALA A 155 7.95 19.80 -8.70
CA ALA A 155 8.35 21.15 -8.25
C ALA A 155 8.64 22.11 -9.42
N GLU A 156 9.32 21.63 -10.45
CA GLU A 156 9.59 22.42 -11.66
C GLU A 156 8.30 22.81 -12.37
N MET A 157 7.40 21.85 -12.57
CA MET A 157 6.10 22.09 -13.21
C MET A 157 5.23 23.04 -12.38
N TYR A 158 5.19 22.88 -11.06
CA TYR A 158 4.45 23.79 -10.19
C TYR A 158 5.01 25.23 -10.23
N ARG A 159 6.33 25.41 -10.28
CA ARG A 159 6.94 26.74 -10.47
C ARG A 159 6.53 27.37 -11.80
N ALA A 160 6.54 26.58 -12.88
CA ALA A 160 6.10 27.05 -14.18
C ALA A 160 4.62 27.50 -14.14
N LEU A 161 3.73 26.71 -13.54
CA LEU A 161 2.30 27.04 -13.42
C LEU A 161 2.06 28.26 -12.53
N SER A 162 2.65 28.30 -11.33
CA SER A 162 2.49 29.43 -10.39
C SER A 162 3.00 30.75 -10.95
N SER A 163 4.06 30.73 -11.78
CA SER A 163 4.53 31.94 -12.48
C SER A 163 3.47 32.51 -13.43
N ARG A 164 2.78 31.65 -14.18
CA ARG A 164 1.70 32.04 -15.11
C ARG A 164 0.51 32.62 -14.37
N ILE A 165 0.07 31.95 -13.30
CA ILE A 165 -1.05 32.41 -12.47
C ILE A 165 -0.76 33.81 -11.92
N LYS A 166 0.44 34.04 -11.38
CA LYS A 166 0.83 35.35 -10.84
C LYS A 166 0.85 36.43 -11.91
N THR A 167 1.30 36.09 -13.12
CA THR A 167 1.28 37.02 -14.27
C THR A 167 -0.15 37.36 -14.66
N GLU A 168 -1.02 36.36 -14.87
CA GLU A 168 -2.44 36.58 -15.21
C GLU A 168 -3.16 37.40 -14.13
N GLU A 169 -2.90 37.11 -12.86
CA GLU A 169 -3.48 37.86 -11.75
C GLU A 169 -2.99 39.32 -11.73
N SER A 170 -1.71 39.55 -12.02
CA SER A 170 -1.16 40.91 -12.15
C SER A 170 -1.73 41.68 -13.33
N GLU A 171 -2.08 40.99 -14.42
CA GLU A 171 -2.73 41.59 -15.59
C GLU A 171 -4.21 41.91 -15.32
N ARG A 172 -4.95 41.01 -14.66
CA ARG A 172 -6.34 41.26 -14.24
C ARG A 172 -6.47 42.39 -13.23
N ARG A 173 -5.47 42.56 -12.35
CA ARG A 173 -5.42 43.62 -11.34
C ARG A 173 -5.00 44.98 -11.91
N GLN A 174 -4.48 45.06 -13.14
CA GLN A 174 -4.22 46.35 -13.79
C GLN A 174 -5.50 46.85 -14.47
N PRO A 175 -6.15 47.92 -13.95
CA PRO A 175 -7.32 48.49 -14.60
C PRO A 175 -6.87 49.19 -15.89
N ILE A 176 -7.02 48.50 -17.02
CA ILE A 176 -7.30 49.09 -18.35
C ILE A 176 -6.49 50.39 -18.64
N ALA A 177 -5.17 50.38 -18.48
CA ALA A 177 -4.31 51.47 -18.96
C ALA A 177 -3.91 51.27 -20.44
N ARG A 178 -4.24 50.10 -21.03
CA ARG A 178 -3.84 49.71 -22.39
C ARG A 178 -4.80 50.15 -23.50
N THR A 179 -6.11 50.30 -23.27
CA THR A 179 -7.04 50.72 -24.33
C THR A 179 -6.86 52.18 -24.75
N ARG A 180 -6.25 53.05 -23.94
CA ARG A 180 -5.99 54.44 -24.35
C ARG A 180 -4.80 54.59 -25.30
N ARG A 181 -3.81 53.68 -25.27
CA ARG A 181 -2.60 53.82 -26.10
C ARG A 181 -2.77 53.34 -27.54
N VAL A 182 -3.74 52.47 -27.81
CA VAL A 182 -4.02 51.99 -29.18
C VAL A 182 -4.91 52.97 -29.95
N ASN A 183 -5.77 53.72 -29.27
CA ASN A 183 -6.69 54.66 -29.93
C ASN A 183 -6.10 56.05 -30.21
N MET A 184 -4.93 56.41 -29.65
CA MET A 184 -4.26 57.70 -29.94
C MET A 184 -3.39 57.70 -31.19
N ASN A 185 -3.14 56.53 -31.81
CA ASN A 185 -2.36 56.45 -33.04
C ASN A 185 -3.23 56.50 -34.31
N HIS A 186 -4.56 56.46 -34.18
CA HIS A 186 -5.47 56.51 -35.32
C HIS A 186 -5.94 57.95 -35.66
N ASP A 187 -5.91 58.88 -34.69
CA ASP A 187 -6.35 60.28 -34.88
C ASP A 187 -5.24 61.26 -35.32
N ALA A 188 -3.98 60.82 -35.42
CA ALA A 188 -2.84 61.70 -35.70
C ALA A 188 -2.40 61.72 -37.19
N GLY A 189 -3.29 61.35 -38.11
CA GLY A 189 -2.92 61.12 -39.53
C GLY A 189 -3.86 61.71 -40.59
N GLU A 190 -4.90 62.48 -40.24
CA GLU A 190 -5.88 62.99 -41.23
C GLU A 190 -5.78 64.49 -41.53
N ASP A 191 -4.82 65.22 -40.97
CA ASP A 191 -4.67 66.67 -41.12
C ASP A 191 -3.58 67.12 -42.11
N ASN A 192 -3.20 66.28 -43.09
CA ASN A 192 -2.25 66.70 -44.13
C ASN A 192 -2.54 66.10 -45.52
N VAL A 193 -3.59 66.58 -46.18
CA VAL A 193 -3.67 66.61 -47.64
C VAL A 193 -4.30 67.96 -48.03
N GLY A 194 -3.53 68.77 -48.76
CA GLY A 194 -3.91 70.10 -49.24
C GLY A 194 -4.77 70.10 -50.50
#